data_AF-A0A7C8VXY8-F1
#
_entry.id   AF-A0A7C8VXY8-F1
#
_cell.length_a   1.000
_cell.length_b   1.000
_cell.length_c   1.000
_cell.angle_alpha   90.00
_cell.angle_beta   90.00
_cell.angle_gamma   90.00
#
_symmetry.space_group_name_H-M   'P 1'
#
loop_
_entity.id
_entity.type
_entity.pdbx_description
1 polymer ?
#
loop_
_entity_poly.entity_id
_entity_poly.type
_entity_poly.pdbx_seq_one_letter_code
_entity_poly.pdbx_strand_id
1 'polypeptide(L)'
;MSAKRRDIWPSMEDAKKFFKSRPFYQSWDPVVLDLHMKYGLRKVPTAIYPDPSKVEGGTNAVTLTTTKHQEVFTFWRTSLQDRLDPKEMFTLLDKIKVPVCYIQGETSVINWGNNNELKMEVTPKPCEMHIVKDCGHLVPQEKPKESAEIASEYLYRQVKIWGKKTEEVKDNWPSTMTISPRYFEPRSRESKI
;
A
#
# COMPACT_ATOMS: atom_id res chain seq x y z
N MET A 1 -4.96 20.17 -0.47
CA MET A 1 -6.11 19.26 -0.27
C MET A 1 -6.39 18.53 -1.58
N SER A 2 -6.46 17.19 -1.58
CA SER A 2 -6.57 16.37 -2.80
C SER A 2 -7.77 16.71 -3.68
N ALA A 3 -8.87 17.22 -3.11
CA ALA A 3 -10.07 17.64 -3.85
C ALA A 3 -9.81 18.73 -4.91
N LYS A 4 -8.78 19.57 -4.69
CA LYS A 4 -8.42 20.66 -5.61
C LYS A 4 -7.37 20.24 -6.65
N ARG A 5 -6.87 19.01 -6.61
CA ARG A 5 -5.88 18.54 -7.57
C ARG A 5 -6.53 18.31 -8.92
N ARG A 6 -5.78 18.63 -9.99
CA ARG A 6 -6.16 18.32 -11.37
C ARG A 6 -6.22 16.80 -11.54
N ASP A 7 -7.30 16.30 -12.12
CA ASP A 7 -7.53 14.87 -12.35
C ASP A 7 -7.82 14.52 -13.83
N ILE A 8 -7.72 15.49 -14.74
CA ILE A 8 -7.95 15.31 -16.17
C ILE A 8 -7.02 16.20 -17.01
N TRP A 9 -6.56 15.68 -18.14
CA TRP A 9 -5.65 16.34 -19.08
C TRP A 9 -6.11 16.13 -20.54
N PRO A 10 -5.81 17.06 -21.47
CA PRO A 10 -6.29 16.98 -22.85
C PRO A 10 -5.71 15.84 -23.68
N SER A 11 -4.53 15.36 -23.30
CA SER A 11 -3.85 14.26 -23.95
C SER A 11 -2.93 13.52 -22.96
N MET A 12 -2.46 12.34 -23.35
CA MET A 12 -1.45 11.60 -22.61
C MET A 12 -0.13 12.39 -22.52
N GLU A 13 0.22 13.11 -23.58
CA GLU A 13 1.41 13.95 -23.67
C GLU A 13 1.36 15.12 -22.68
N ASP A 14 0.21 15.78 -22.58
CA ASP A 14 0.01 16.88 -21.64
C ASP A 14 -0.01 16.42 -20.19
N ALA A 15 -0.58 15.22 -19.93
CA ALA A 15 -0.46 14.58 -18.63
C ALA A 15 1.02 14.35 -18.30
N LYS A 16 1.79 13.68 -19.16
CA LYS A 16 3.23 13.42 -18.95
C LYS A 16 4.02 14.71 -18.66
N LYS A 17 3.78 15.78 -19.43
CA LYS A 17 4.40 17.09 -19.18
C LYS A 17 4.03 17.64 -17.81
N PHE A 18 2.74 17.56 -17.43
CA PHE A 18 2.28 18.00 -16.13
C PHE A 18 2.98 17.23 -15.00
N PHE A 19 3.00 15.89 -15.02
CA PHE A 19 3.62 15.10 -13.97
C PHE A 19 5.12 15.38 -13.85
N LYS A 20 5.85 15.38 -14.98
CA LYS A 20 7.31 15.66 -14.99
C LYS A 20 7.67 17.08 -14.51
N SER A 21 6.74 18.03 -14.60
CA SER A 21 6.96 19.41 -14.15
C SER A 21 6.86 19.62 -12.63
N ARG A 22 6.28 18.66 -11.88
CA ARG A 22 6.02 18.85 -10.45
C ARG A 22 7.14 18.25 -9.59
N PRO A 23 7.71 19.01 -8.63
CA PRO A 23 8.75 18.51 -7.73
C PRO A 23 8.39 17.20 -7.02
N PHE A 24 7.12 17.04 -6.64
CA PHE A 24 6.63 15.82 -5.99
C PHE A 24 6.83 14.53 -6.81
N TYR A 25 6.70 14.60 -8.14
CA TYR A 25 6.91 13.45 -9.02
C TYR A 25 8.35 13.37 -9.54
N GLN A 26 9.11 14.47 -9.48
CA GLN A 26 10.52 14.50 -9.87
C GLN A 26 11.41 13.72 -8.90
N SER A 27 10.99 13.53 -7.64
CA SER A 27 11.69 12.67 -6.70
C SER A 27 11.46 11.17 -6.94
N TRP A 28 10.48 10.79 -7.76
CA TRP A 28 10.19 9.39 -8.05
C TRP A 28 11.25 8.82 -8.99
N ASP A 29 11.49 7.51 -8.86
CA ASP A 29 12.28 6.78 -9.83
C ASP A 29 11.66 6.92 -11.24
N PRO A 30 12.45 7.20 -12.30
CA PRO A 30 11.92 7.40 -13.64
C PRO A 30 11.08 6.24 -14.18
N VAL A 31 11.45 5.00 -13.85
CA VAL A 31 10.72 3.80 -14.28
C VAL A 31 9.38 3.73 -13.56
N VAL A 32 9.35 4.03 -12.27
CA VAL A 32 8.10 4.07 -11.51
C VAL A 32 7.18 5.16 -12.04
N LEU A 33 7.71 6.35 -12.35
CA LEU A 33 6.92 7.43 -12.93
C LEU A 33 6.36 7.05 -14.30
N ASP A 34 7.15 6.40 -15.16
CA ASP A 34 6.66 5.93 -16.47
C ASP A 34 5.59 4.84 -16.33
N LEU A 35 5.73 3.92 -15.38
CA LEU A 35 4.69 2.94 -15.04
C LEU A 35 3.42 3.63 -14.51
N HIS A 36 3.57 4.68 -13.70
CA HIS A 36 2.44 5.49 -13.25
C HIS A 36 1.74 6.19 -14.41
N MET A 37 2.48 6.68 -15.42
CA MET A 37 1.87 7.27 -16.62
C MET A 37 1.13 6.22 -17.45
N LYS A 38 1.65 4.98 -17.50
CA LYS A 38 1.04 3.88 -18.25
C LYS A 38 -0.23 3.34 -17.61
N TYR A 39 -0.25 3.15 -16.30
CA TYR A 39 -1.33 2.46 -15.59
C TYR A 39 -2.16 3.36 -14.66
N GLY A 40 -1.65 4.53 -14.31
CA GLY A 40 -2.35 5.52 -13.48
C GLY A 40 -3.32 6.41 -14.27
N LEU A 41 -3.29 6.36 -15.61
CA LEU A 41 -4.11 7.16 -16.50
C LEU A 41 -4.97 6.27 -17.41
N ARG A 42 -6.17 6.75 -17.74
CA ARG A 42 -7.10 6.12 -18.68
C ARG A 42 -7.78 7.16 -19.55
N LYS A 43 -8.20 6.77 -20.76
CA LYS A 43 -8.97 7.64 -21.64
C LYS A 43 -10.39 7.87 -21.10
N VAL A 44 -10.98 9.01 -21.45
CA VAL A 44 -12.43 9.24 -21.36
C VAL A 44 -13.16 8.52 -22.51
N PRO A 45 -14.46 8.18 -22.41
CA PRO A 45 -15.39 8.49 -21.31
C PRO A 45 -15.18 7.63 -20.06
N THR A 46 -15.55 8.19 -18.90
CA THR A 46 -15.61 7.47 -17.61
C THR A 46 -16.85 7.91 -16.84
N ALA A 47 -17.22 7.23 -15.75
CA ALA A 47 -18.38 7.61 -14.94
C ALA A 47 -18.35 9.07 -14.45
N ILE A 48 -17.16 9.63 -14.20
CA ILE A 48 -16.98 11.04 -13.77
C ILE A 48 -16.83 12.02 -14.95
N TYR A 49 -16.56 11.52 -16.15
CA TYR A 49 -16.45 12.29 -17.40
C TYR A 49 -17.18 11.54 -18.52
N PRO A 50 -18.53 11.49 -18.49
CA PRO A 50 -19.31 10.64 -19.39
C PRO A 50 -19.39 11.18 -20.83
N ASP A 51 -19.20 12.49 -21.00
CA ASP A 51 -19.34 13.19 -22.27
C ASP A 51 -17.99 13.82 -22.67
N PRO A 52 -17.22 13.16 -23.56
CA PRO A 52 -15.91 13.66 -24.00
C PRO A 52 -15.98 15.03 -24.67
N SER A 53 -17.13 15.43 -25.25
CA SER A 53 -17.25 16.73 -25.94
C SER A 53 -17.14 17.93 -24.99
N LYS A 54 -17.40 17.71 -23.69
CA LYS A 54 -17.30 18.72 -22.64
C LYS A 54 -15.93 18.78 -21.97
N VAL A 55 -14.98 17.97 -22.44
CA VAL A 55 -13.64 17.88 -21.89
C VAL A 55 -12.66 18.46 -22.91
N GLU A 56 -11.76 19.32 -22.44
CA GLU A 56 -10.63 19.79 -23.24
C GLU A 56 -9.83 18.59 -23.80
N GLY A 57 -9.58 18.54 -25.10
CA GLY A 57 -8.94 17.40 -25.77
C GLY A 57 -9.89 16.29 -26.24
N GLY A 58 -11.19 16.38 -25.91
CA GLY A 58 -12.20 15.47 -26.44
C GLY A 58 -11.95 14.01 -26.10
N THR A 59 -12.03 13.13 -27.10
CA THR A 59 -11.76 11.69 -26.99
C THR A 59 -10.30 11.35 -26.72
N ASN A 60 -9.38 12.30 -26.85
CA ASN A 60 -7.96 12.11 -26.55
C ASN A 60 -7.64 12.41 -25.08
N ALA A 61 -8.57 13.02 -24.35
CA ALA A 61 -8.38 13.36 -22.95
C ALA A 61 -8.17 12.11 -22.08
N VAL A 62 -7.34 12.27 -21.06
CA VAL A 62 -7.01 11.23 -20.09
C VAL A 62 -7.29 11.71 -18.69
N THR A 63 -7.74 10.80 -17.83
CA THR A 63 -8.02 11.04 -16.42
C THR A 63 -7.35 9.96 -15.56
N LEU A 64 -7.26 10.18 -14.26
CA LEU A 64 -6.74 9.19 -13.32
C LEU A 64 -7.60 7.92 -13.30
N THR A 65 -6.95 6.76 -13.14
CA THR A 65 -7.65 5.49 -12.93
C THR A 65 -8.30 5.44 -11.56
N THR A 66 -7.59 5.91 -10.53
CA THR A 66 -8.16 6.25 -9.21
C THR A 66 -8.76 7.65 -9.27
N THR A 67 -10.07 7.77 -9.10
CA THR A 67 -10.72 9.09 -9.17
C THR A 67 -10.29 9.99 -8.02
N LYS A 68 -10.29 11.32 -8.22
CA LYS A 68 -10.01 12.28 -7.14
C LYS A 68 -10.95 12.10 -5.94
N HIS A 69 -12.19 11.66 -6.17
CA HIS A 69 -13.16 11.39 -5.12
C HIS A 69 -12.72 10.22 -4.24
N GLN A 70 -12.21 9.15 -4.83
CA GLN A 70 -11.66 8.00 -4.10
C GLN A 70 -10.38 8.38 -3.33
N GLU A 71 -9.50 9.17 -3.93
CA GLU A 71 -8.32 9.70 -3.23
C GLU A 71 -8.74 10.55 -2.02
N VAL A 72 -9.67 11.49 -2.20
CA VAL A 72 -10.21 12.32 -1.10
C VAL A 72 -10.82 11.46 -0.02
N PHE A 73 -11.64 10.47 -0.39
CA PHE A 73 -12.26 9.55 0.55
C PHE A 73 -11.23 8.79 1.40
N THR A 74 -10.03 8.53 0.86
CA THR A 74 -8.95 7.87 1.59
C THR A 74 -8.41 8.74 2.74
N PHE A 75 -8.43 10.07 2.60
CA PHE A 75 -7.92 11.02 3.60
C PHE A 75 -9.03 11.73 4.42
N TRP A 76 -10.30 11.57 4.03
CA TRP A 76 -11.42 12.22 4.69
C TRP A 76 -11.84 11.47 5.96
N ARG A 77 -11.29 11.87 7.11
CA ARG A 77 -11.43 11.20 8.42
C ARG A 77 -12.52 11.77 9.34
N THR A 78 -13.51 12.49 8.80
CA THR A 78 -14.54 13.20 9.59
C THR A 78 -15.98 12.78 9.24
N SER A 79 -16.17 11.67 8.53
CA SER A 79 -17.50 11.15 8.19
C SER A 79 -17.96 10.06 9.18
N LEU A 80 -19.28 9.82 9.25
CA LEU A 80 -19.84 8.67 9.98
C LEU A 80 -19.33 7.32 9.44
N GLN A 81 -18.79 7.30 8.22
CA GLN A 81 -18.17 6.14 7.58
C GLN A 81 -16.67 6.02 7.88
N ASP A 82 -16.09 6.90 8.70
CA ASP A 82 -14.69 6.77 9.08
C ASP A 82 -14.47 5.48 9.88
N ARG A 83 -13.52 4.67 9.43
CA ARG A 83 -13.18 3.41 10.10
C ARG A 83 -12.28 3.73 11.28
N LEU A 84 -12.56 3.15 12.44
CA LEU A 84 -11.67 3.25 13.59
C LEU A 84 -10.39 2.43 13.38
N ASP A 85 -10.46 1.35 12.59
CA ASP A 85 -9.37 0.41 12.39
C ASP A 85 -8.01 1.09 12.13
N PRO A 86 -7.85 2.05 11.19
CA PRO A 86 -6.54 2.65 10.91
C PRO A 86 -5.94 3.43 12.09
N LYS A 87 -6.78 3.99 12.97
CA LYS A 87 -6.33 4.69 14.19
C LYS A 87 -5.93 3.67 15.26
N GLU A 88 -6.68 2.57 15.37
CA GLU A 88 -6.42 1.50 16.32
C GLU A 88 -5.25 0.61 15.93
N MET A 89 -4.92 0.49 14.63
CA MET A 89 -3.84 -0.40 14.15
C MET A 89 -2.52 -0.17 14.88
N PHE A 90 -2.15 1.08 15.16
CA PHE A 90 -0.90 1.40 15.89
C PHE A 90 -0.95 0.97 17.36
N THR A 91 -2.13 0.92 17.97
CA THR A 91 -2.32 0.42 19.34
C THR A 91 -2.25 -1.10 19.44
N LEU A 92 -2.38 -1.79 18.31
CA LEU A 92 -2.39 -3.25 18.22
C LEU A 92 -1.06 -3.84 17.72
N LEU A 93 0.00 -3.02 17.61
CA LEU A 93 1.31 -3.50 17.15
C LEU A 93 1.89 -4.62 18.03
N ASP A 94 1.59 -4.60 19.34
CA ASP A 94 1.99 -5.63 20.31
C ASP A 94 1.33 -6.99 20.04
N LYS A 95 0.25 -7.03 19.25
CA LYS A 95 -0.47 -8.25 18.88
C LYS A 95 0.08 -8.92 17.62
N ILE A 96 1.01 -8.29 16.90
CA ILE A 96 1.60 -8.87 15.69
C ILE A 96 2.40 -10.13 16.04
N LYS A 97 2.12 -11.24 15.36
CA LYS A 97 2.76 -12.54 15.59
C LYS A 97 3.81 -12.92 14.54
N VAL A 98 3.94 -12.12 13.49
CA VAL A 98 4.84 -12.40 12.37
C VAL A 98 6.10 -11.53 12.46
N PRO A 99 7.24 -11.99 11.92
CA PRO A 99 8.43 -11.16 11.74
C PRO A 99 8.09 -9.85 11.00
N VAL A 100 8.59 -8.72 11.51
CA VAL A 100 8.33 -7.39 10.91
C VAL A 100 9.61 -6.73 10.41
N CYS A 101 9.54 -6.18 9.20
CA CYS A 101 10.55 -5.32 8.61
C CYS A 101 9.92 -3.96 8.28
N TYR A 102 10.34 -2.92 8.99
CA TYR A 102 9.99 -1.54 8.66
C TYR A 102 11.04 -0.97 7.71
N ILE A 103 10.62 -0.39 6.59
CA ILE A 103 11.47 0.32 5.65
C ILE A 103 10.97 1.76 5.56
N GLN A 104 11.82 2.74 5.86
CA GLN A 104 11.42 4.14 5.98
C GLN A 104 12.44 5.06 5.34
N GLY A 105 11.97 6.15 4.74
CA GLY A 105 12.86 7.20 4.24
C GLY A 105 13.33 8.10 5.36
N GLU A 106 14.61 8.47 5.31
CA GLU A 106 15.27 9.36 6.27
C GLU A 106 14.57 10.72 6.41
N THR A 107 14.04 11.26 5.30
CA THR A 107 13.41 12.58 5.25
C THR A 107 11.87 12.51 5.28
N SER A 108 11.30 11.34 5.61
CA SER A 108 9.85 11.14 5.69
C SER A 108 9.21 12.05 6.74
N VAL A 109 8.43 13.01 6.28
CA VAL A 109 7.68 13.97 7.14
C VAL A 109 6.61 13.32 8.03
N ILE A 110 6.27 12.05 7.77
CA ILE A 110 5.30 11.28 8.56
C ILE A 110 5.97 10.60 9.77
N ASN A 111 7.29 10.60 9.85
CA ASN A 111 8.07 10.02 10.95
C ASN A 111 8.47 11.06 12.01
N TRP A 112 7.56 11.99 12.28
CA TRP A 112 7.66 12.94 13.39
C TRP A 112 7.75 12.29 14.77
N GLY A 113 8.45 12.97 15.68
CA GLY A 113 8.60 12.57 17.08
C GLY A 113 9.37 11.27 17.26
N ASN A 114 8.97 10.48 18.26
CA ASN A 114 9.57 9.20 18.61
C ASN A 114 8.80 7.98 18.05
N ASN A 115 8.04 8.17 16.97
CA ASN A 115 7.15 7.13 16.44
C ASN A 115 7.90 5.87 15.99
N ASN A 116 9.15 6.02 15.54
CA ASN A 116 9.95 4.91 15.05
C ASN A 116 10.49 4.07 16.20
N GLU A 117 10.96 4.73 17.26
CA GLU A 117 11.38 4.10 18.51
C GLU A 117 10.21 3.33 19.13
N LEU A 118 9.04 3.97 19.23
CA LEU A 118 7.82 3.34 19.77
C LEU A 118 7.39 2.12 18.96
N LYS A 119 7.41 2.19 17.61
CA LYS A 119 7.13 1.02 16.77
C LYS A 119 8.09 -0.13 17.08
N MET A 120 9.39 0.16 17.22
CA MET A 120 10.40 -0.86 17.48
C MET A 120 10.33 -1.45 18.89
N GLU A 121 9.90 -0.66 19.87
CA GLU A 121 9.68 -1.08 21.24
C GLU A 121 8.43 -1.98 21.37
N VAL A 122 7.31 -1.56 20.78
CA VAL A 122 6.02 -2.23 20.93
C VAL A 122 5.87 -3.46 20.02
N THR A 123 6.49 -3.46 18.83
CA THR A 123 6.36 -4.58 17.88
C THR A 123 7.14 -5.81 18.37
N PRO A 124 6.48 -6.99 18.51
CA PRO A 124 7.14 -8.22 18.95
C PRO A 124 8.30 -8.64 18.04
N LYS A 125 9.31 -9.29 18.62
CA LYS A 125 10.49 -9.75 17.89
C LYS A 125 10.24 -11.08 17.17
N PRO A 126 10.88 -11.33 16.02
CA PRO A 126 11.89 -10.50 15.36
C PRO A 126 11.29 -9.27 14.63
N CYS A 127 11.87 -8.10 14.89
CA CYS A 127 11.46 -6.84 14.30
C CYS A 127 12.71 -6.02 13.97
N GLU A 128 12.79 -5.52 12.74
CA GLU A 128 13.90 -4.72 12.22
C GLU A 128 13.37 -3.43 11.58
N MET A 129 14.18 -2.35 11.63
CA MET A 129 13.86 -1.09 10.96
C MET A 129 15.07 -0.62 10.15
N HIS A 130 14.80 -0.31 8.89
CA HIS A 130 15.78 0.09 7.89
C HIS A 130 15.46 1.51 7.42
N ILE A 131 16.46 2.38 7.45
CA ILE A 131 16.33 3.78 7.02
C ILE A 131 17.03 3.96 5.68
N VAL A 132 16.27 4.35 4.66
CA VAL A 132 16.76 4.67 3.32
C VAL A 132 17.15 6.14 3.28
N LYS A 133 18.45 6.38 3.05
CA LYS A 133 19.02 7.74 2.98
C LYS A 133 18.49 8.52 1.79
N ASP A 134 18.45 9.85 1.93
CA ASP A 134 18.07 10.78 0.86
C ASP A 134 16.70 10.43 0.22
N CYS A 135 15.77 9.93 1.04
CA CYS A 135 14.47 9.44 0.59
C CYS A 135 13.34 9.98 1.45
N GLY A 136 12.25 10.39 0.80
CA GLY A 136 11.05 10.89 1.45
C GLY A 136 10.14 9.79 1.97
N HIS A 137 8.86 10.12 2.12
CA HIS A 137 7.86 9.18 2.63
C HIS A 137 7.57 8.02 1.65
N LEU A 138 7.72 8.26 0.34
CA LEU A 138 7.29 7.34 -0.70
C LEU A 138 8.45 6.44 -1.15
N VAL A 139 9.06 5.73 -0.20
CA VAL A 139 10.25 4.89 -0.45
C VAL A 139 10.07 3.95 -1.65
N PRO A 140 8.95 3.20 -1.80
CA PRO A 140 8.78 2.30 -2.94
C PRO A 140 8.67 3.03 -4.28
N GLN A 141 8.36 4.33 -4.30
CA GLN A 141 8.29 5.14 -5.51
C GLN A 141 9.59 5.88 -5.81
N GLU A 142 10.29 6.35 -4.78
CA GLU A 142 11.52 7.13 -4.89
C GLU A 142 12.77 6.25 -5.03
N LYS A 143 12.83 5.14 -4.27
CA LYS A 143 13.97 4.23 -4.16
C LYS A 143 13.52 2.75 -4.26
N PRO A 144 12.86 2.37 -5.38
CA PRO A 144 12.26 1.05 -5.52
C PRO A 144 13.29 -0.08 -5.39
N LYS A 145 14.48 0.09 -5.96
CA LYS A 145 15.55 -0.93 -5.91
C LYS A 145 16.03 -1.17 -4.49
N GLU A 146 16.38 -0.11 -3.76
CA GLU A 146 16.86 -0.19 -2.38
C GLU A 146 15.78 -0.79 -1.48
N SER A 147 14.52 -0.40 -1.66
CA SER A 147 13.41 -0.97 -0.91
C SER A 147 13.23 -2.48 -1.17
N ALA A 148 13.42 -2.92 -2.42
CA ALA A 148 13.30 -4.31 -2.81
C ALA A 148 14.48 -5.15 -2.30
N GLU A 149 15.70 -4.62 -2.35
CA GLU A 149 16.90 -5.28 -1.82
C GLU A 149 16.73 -5.56 -0.32
N ILE A 150 16.41 -4.52 0.48
CA ILE A 150 16.16 -4.66 1.92
C ILE A 150 15.07 -5.71 2.21
N ALA A 151 13.92 -5.61 1.51
CA ALA A 151 12.82 -6.53 1.71
C ALA A 151 13.19 -7.97 1.34
N SER A 152 13.91 -8.17 0.23
CA SER A 152 14.32 -9.48 -0.26
C SER A 152 15.33 -10.16 0.66
N GLU A 153 16.32 -9.41 1.15
CA GLU A 153 17.32 -9.91 2.09
C GLU A 153 16.70 -10.27 3.44
N TYR A 154 15.82 -9.42 3.96
CA TYR A 154 15.07 -9.70 5.18
C TYR A 154 14.22 -10.96 5.03
N LEU A 155 13.41 -11.03 3.97
CA LEU A 155 12.53 -12.16 3.71
C LEU A 155 13.31 -13.46 3.57
N TYR A 156 14.42 -13.44 2.81
CA TYR A 156 15.28 -14.61 2.64
C TYR A 156 15.82 -15.13 3.98
N ARG A 157 16.30 -14.24 4.86
CA ARG A 157 16.75 -14.61 6.21
C ARG A 157 15.62 -15.21 7.04
N GLN A 158 14.44 -14.56 7.08
CA GLN A 158 13.31 -15.05 7.88
C GLN A 158 12.79 -16.40 7.38
N VAL A 159 12.71 -16.61 6.07
CA VAL A 159 12.31 -17.90 5.47
C VAL A 159 13.28 -19.01 5.85
N LYS A 160 14.60 -18.76 5.82
CA LYS A 160 15.60 -19.74 6.29
C LYS A 160 15.44 -20.08 7.77
N ILE A 161 15.27 -19.07 8.62
CA ILE A 161 15.07 -19.26 10.06
C ILE A 161 13.80 -20.08 10.31
N TRP A 162 12.71 -19.73 9.63
CA TRP A 162 11.44 -20.43 9.75
C TRP A 162 11.54 -21.87 9.24
N GLY A 163 12.22 -22.12 8.12
CA GLY A 163 12.46 -23.46 7.60
C GLY A 163 13.25 -24.33 8.57
N LYS A 164 14.32 -23.80 9.18
CA LYS A 164 15.10 -24.53 10.18
C LYS A 164 14.25 -24.89 11.41
N LYS A 165 13.54 -23.90 11.97
CA LYS A 165 12.63 -24.12 13.12
C LYS A 165 11.55 -25.14 12.79
N THR A 166 11.03 -25.09 11.57
CA THR A 166 10.02 -26.03 11.08
C THR A 166 10.56 -27.46 11.14
N GLU A 167 11.73 -27.73 10.57
CA GLU A 167 12.32 -29.07 10.62
C GLU A 167 12.64 -29.52 12.06
N GLU A 168 13.06 -28.62 12.95
CA GLU A 168 13.33 -28.94 14.37
C GLU A 168 12.08 -29.43 15.14
N VAL A 169 10.88 -28.96 14.77
CA VAL A 169 9.64 -29.31 15.48
C VAL A 169 8.75 -30.27 14.71
N LYS A 170 9.09 -30.59 13.46
CA LYS A 170 8.26 -31.36 12.52
C LYS A 170 7.93 -32.76 13.02
N ASP A 171 8.90 -33.44 13.62
CA ASP A 171 8.72 -34.79 14.17
C ASP A 171 7.79 -34.80 15.40
N ASN A 172 7.65 -33.65 16.06
CA ASN A 172 6.77 -33.44 17.22
C ASN A 172 5.55 -32.59 16.86
N TRP A 173 5.25 -32.40 15.57
CA TRP A 173 4.06 -31.68 15.19
C TRP A 173 2.84 -32.43 15.73
N PRO A 174 1.94 -31.74 16.44
CA PRO A 174 0.70 -32.36 16.84
C PRO A 174 0.03 -32.90 15.57
N SER A 175 -0.47 -34.13 15.64
CA SER A 175 -1.27 -34.72 14.56
C SER A 175 -2.22 -33.64 14.05
N THR A 176 -2.10 -33.31 12.77
CA THR A 176 -2.93 -32.28 12.14
C THR A 176 -4.36 -32.76 12.24
N MET A 177 -5.07 -32.23 13.24
CA MET A 177 -6.52 -32.23 13.40
C MET A 177 -7.14 -33.41 14.15
N THR A 178 -7.54 -33.15 15.39
CA THR A 178 -8.93 -33.44 15.79
C THR A 178 -9.82 -32.32 15.28
N ILE A 179 -10.13 -32.31 13.96
CA ILE A 179 -11.25 -31.49 13.48
C ILE A 179 -12.50 -32.04 14.16
N SER A 180 -13.28 -31.17 14.79
CA SER A 180 -14.58 -31.56 15.33
C SER A 180 -15.40 -32.22 14.21
N PRO A 181 -15.97 -33.43 14.43
CA PRO A 181 -16.82 -34.10 13.45
C PRO A 181 -17.94 -33.20 12.89
N ARG A 182 -18.35 -32.19 13.66
CA ARG A 182 -19.31 -31.13 13.29
C ARG A 182 -18.95 -30.34 12.02
N TYR A 183 -17.68 -30.30 11.60
CA TYR A 183 -17.28 -29.70 10.33
C TYR A 183 -17.64 -30.56 9.12
N PHE A 184 -17.83 -31.87 9.32
CA PHE A 184 -18.22 -32.83 8.28
C PHE A 184 -19.71 -33.17 8.33
N GLU A 185 -20.43 -32.71 9.36
CA GLU A 185 -21.89 -32.80 9.41
C GLU A 185 -22.52 -31.96 8.29
N PRO A 186 -23.36 -32.55 7.42
CA PRO A 186 -24.09 -31.82 6.40
C PRO A 186 -24.99 -30.76 7.05
N ARG A 187 -24.80 -29.49 6.70
CA ARG A 187 -25.74 -28.43 7.07
C ARG A 187 -26.72 -28.23 5.94
N SER A 188 -28.02 -28.35 6.23
CA SER A 188 -29.05 -27.82 5.35
C SER A 188 -28.79 -26.32 5.21
N ARG A 189 -28.52 -25.87 3.99
CA ARG A 189 -28.68 -24.45 3.68
C ARG A 189 -30.18 -24.21 3.73
N GLU A 190 -30.67 -23.55 4.78
CA GLU A 190 -32.01 -22.99 4.73
C GLU A 190 -32.10 -22.16 3.45
N SER A 191 -33.06 -22.51 2.60
CA SER A 191 -33.38 -21.71 1.43
C SER A 191 -33.68 -20.31 1.93
N LYS A 192 -32.83 -19.34 1.59
CA LYS A 192 -33.19 -17.94 1.76
C LYS A 192 -34.46 -17.73 0.95
N ILE A 193 -35.57 -17.60 1.67
CA ILE A 193 -36.85 -17.11 1.15
C ILE A 193 -36.62 -15.68 0.64
#